data_AF-A0A2V9RLN9-F1
#
_entry.id   AF-A0A2V9RLN9-F1
#
_cell.length_a   1.000
_cell.length_b   1.000
_cell.length_c   1.000
_cell.angle_alpha   90.00
_cell.angle_beta   90.00
_cell.angle_gamma   90.00
#
_symmetry.space_group_name_H-M   'P 1'
#
loop_
_entity.id
_entity.type
_entity.pdbx_description
1 polymer ?
#
loop_
_entity_poly.entity_id
_entity_poly.type
_entity_poly.pdbx_seq_one_letter_code
_entity_poly.pdbx_strand_id
1 'polypeptide(L)'
;MSDDEKAKLGYQMAIQMIMYEGQLIWKALALMVIINSLIFGIVVVLAQTYPGVSGRKFIPWLGILLCSCWFLVMQRLFGLYRYWFASARDLESTYLSPVVVTVSRGAAFARGDAVKVGVNDEKLNSFGRRFKVQWLMYVVIGIFTFLHCLFLTL
;
A
#
# COMPACT_ATOMS: atom_id res chain seq x y z
N MET A 1 3.17 -32.71 17.08
CA MET A 1 3.71 -31.38 16.73
C MET A 1 3.81 -30.59 18.01
N SER A 2 5.04 -30.24 18.40
CA SER A 2 5.33 -29.43 19.59
C SER A 2 4.70 -28.04 19.44
N ASP A 3 4.37 -27.38 20.56
CA ASP A 3 3.80 -26.02 20.51
C ASP A 3 4.80 -25.00 19.93
N ASP A 4 6.11 -25.26 20.05
CA ASP A 4 7.17 -24.50 19.39
C ASP A 4 7.13 -24.66 17.86
N GLU A 5 6.86 -25.86 17.35
CA GLU A 5 6.71 -26.09 15.90
C GLU A 5 5.47 -25.37 15.34
N LYS A 6 4.36 -25.37 16.08
CA LYS A 6 3.16 -24.60 15.72
C LYS A 6 3.44 -23.10 15.68
N ALA A 7 4.15 -22.57 16.68
CA ALA A 7 4.52 -21.16 16.74
C ALA A 7 5.43 -20.76 15.57
N LYS A 8 6.43 -21.59 15.24
CA LYS A 8 7.30 -21.38 14.08
C LYS A 8 6.53 -21.41 12.76
N LEU A 9 5.62 -22.36 12.60
CA LEU A 9 4.77 -22.46 11.41
C LEU A 9 3.85 -21.25 11.27
N GLY A 10 3.17 -20.85 12.36
CA GLY A 10 2.30 -19.68 12.38
C GLY A 10 3.06 -18.39 12.06
N TYR A 11 4.27 -18.25 12.60
CA TYR A 11 5.14 -17.12 12.30
C TYR A 11 5.55 -17.09 10.82
N GLN A 12 5.96 -18.23 10.24
CA GLN A 12 6.28 -18.33 8.82
C GLN A 12 5.08 -17.96 7.93
N MET A 13 3.87 -18.42 8.27
CA MET A 13 2.65 -18.05 7.56
C MET A 13 2.38 -16.54 7.66
N ALA A 14 2.57 -15.93 8.83
CA ALA A 14 2.40 -14.49 9.01
C ALA A 14 3.40 -13.68 8.14
N ILE A 15 4.67 -14.11 8.08
CA ILE A 15 5.67 -13.50 7.19
C ILE A 15 5.27 -13.64 5.71
N GLN A 16 4.78 -14.80 5.28
CA GLN A 16 4.30 -15.00 3.91
C GLN A 16 3.13 -14.08 3.58
N MET A 17 2.18 -13.92 4.52
CA MET A 17 1.06 -13.00 4.35
C MET A 17 1.51 -11.53 4.26
N ILE A 18 2.50 -11.12 5.06
CA ILE A 18 3.13 -9.80 4.95
C ILE A 18 3.68 -9.59 3.53
N MET A 19 4.45 -10.55 3.01
CA MET A 19 5.03 -10.45 1.68
C MET A 19 3.95 -10.39 0.59
N TYR A 20 2.93 -11.24 0.69
CA TYR A 20 1.80 -11.28 -0.24
C TYR A 20 1.04 -9.95 -0.29
N GLU A 21 0.65 -9.43 0.87
CA GLU A 21 -0.07 -8.15 0.96
C GLU A 21 0.78 -6.98 0.46
N GLY A 22 2.09 -7.00 0.73
CA GLY A 22 3.03 -6.02 0.18
C GLY A 22 3.04 -6.03 -1.35
N GLN A 23 3.07 -7.19 -1.99
CA GLN A 23 2.97 -7.31 -3.45
C GLN A 23 1.60 -6.88 -3.97
N LEU A 24 0.53 -7.21 -3.26
CA LEU A 24 -0.83 -6.87 -3.66
C LEU A 24 -1.05 -5.35 -3.66
N ILE A 25 -0.50 -4.63 -2.67
CA ILE A 25 -0.50 -3.16 -2.63
C ILE A 25 0.17 -2.59 -3.89
N TRP A 26 1.37 -3.07 -4.24
CA TRP A 26 2.08 -2.60 -5.44
C TRP A 26 1.32 -2.90 -6.74
N LYS A 27 0.77 -4.12 -6.87
CA LYS A 27 -0.03 -4.51 -8.04
C LYS A 27 -1.30 -3.67 -8.15
N ALA A 28 -2.00 -3.43 -7.04
CA ALA A 28 -3.20 -2.60 -7.02
C ALA A 28 -2.91 -1.15 -7.42
N LEU A 29 -1.75 -0.60 -7.02
CA LEU A 29 -1.30 0.72 -7.47
C LEU A 29 -1.05 0.72 -8.98
N ALA A 30 -0.26 -0.23 -9.49
CA ALA A 30 0.06 -0.31 -10.91
C ALA A 30 -1.22 -0.41 -11.77
N LEU A 31 -2.15 -1.26 -11.34
CA LEU A 31 -3.45 -1.41 -12.01
C LEU A 31 -4.26 -0.10 -11.99
N MET A 32 -4.25 0.62 -10.87
CA MET A 32 -4.90 1.94 -10.76
C MET A 32 -4.37 2.92 -11.79
N VAL A 33 -3.04 3.02 -11.90
CA VAL A 33 -2.37 3.92 -12.83
C VAL A 33 -2.70 3.55 -14.27
N ILE A 34 -2.64 2.26 -14.61
CA ILE A 34 -2.95 1.77 -15.96
C ILE A 34 -4.40 2.09 -16.33
N ILE A 35 -5.37 1.73 -15.47
CA ILE A 35 -6.78 1.93 -15.78
C ILE A 35 -7.11 3.42 -15.91
N ASN A 36 -6.62 4.27 -14.99
CA ASN A 36 -6.89 5.70 -15.09
C ASN A 36 -6.22 6.35 -16.29
N SER A 37 -5.01 5.91 -16.67
CA SER A 37 -4.33 6.40 -17.88
C SER A 37 -5.11 6.01 -19.14
N LEU A 38 -5.68 4.80 -19.18
CA LEU A 38 -6.54 4.35 -20.27
C LEU A 38 -7.82 5.21 -20.37
N ILE A 39 -8.47 5.49 -19.24
CA ILE A 39 -9.65 6.35 -19.19
C ILE A 39 -9.32 7.74 -19.75
N PHE A 40 -8.20 8.34 -19.35
CA PHE A 40 -7.77 9.62 -19.93
C PHE A 40 -7.52 9.54 -21.43
N GLY A 41 -6.85 8.49 -21.90
CA GLY A 41 -6.65 8.28 -23.34
C GLY A 41 -7.97 8.24 -24.11
N ILE A 42 -8.98 7.53 -23.59
CA ILE A 42 -10.32 7.46 -24.17
C ILE A 42 -10.99 8.83 -24.19
N VAL A 43 -10.93 9.59 -23.08
CA VAL A 43 -11.52 10.94 -22.99
C VAL A 43 -10.90 11.88 -24.02
N VAL A 44 -9.57 11.87 -24.16
CA VAL A 44 -8.85 12.73 -25.11
C VAL A 44 -9.23 12.39 -26.56
N VAL A 45 -9.23 11.11 -26.92
CA VAL A 45 -9.60 10.67 -28.28
C VAL A 45 -11.06 11.03 -28.60
N LEU A 46 -11.99 10.80 -27.66
CA LEU A 46 -13.39 11.16 -27.86
C LEU A 46 -13.58 12.67 -28.00
N ALA A 47 -12.86 13.47 -27.22
CA ALA A 47 -12.92 14.93 -27.30
C ALA A 47 -12.42 15.46 -28.66
N GLN A 48 -11.42 14.81 -29.26
CA GLN A 48 -10.89 15.18 -30.58
C GLN A 48 -11.81 14.72 -31.73
N THR A 49 -12.32 13.49 -31.67
CA THR A 49 -13.11 12.91 -32.77
C THR A 49 -14.57 13.40 -32.78
N TYR A 50 -15.15 13.66 -31.60
CA TYR A 50 -16.58 14.00 -31.48
C TYR A 50 -16.82 15.15 -30.49
N PRO A 51 -16.53 16.40 -30.88
CA PRO A 51 -16.57 17.57 -29.98
C PRO A 51 -17.95 17.90 -29.38
N GLY A 52 -19.04 17.30 -29.89
CA GLY A 52 -20.42 17.55 -29.44
C GLY A 52 -21.06 16.48 -28.53
N VAL A 53 -20.33 15.41 -28.16
CA VAL A 53 -20.95 14.26 -27.47
C VAL A 53 -20.99 14.48 -25.96
N SER A 54 -22.21 14.48 -25.40
CA SER A 54 -22.49 14.66 -23.97
C SER A 54 -21.81 13.63 -23.04
N GLY A 55 -21.41 12.47 -23.58
CA GLY A 55 -20.66 11.42 -22.88
C GLY A 55 -19.29 11.86 -22.35
N ARG A 56 -18.74 12.98 -22.82
CA ARG A 56 -17.48 13.58 -22.33
C ARG A 56 -17.50 13.88 -20.83
N LYS A 57 -18.67 14.21 -20.26
CA LYS A 57 -18.79 14.52 -18.83
C LYS A 57 -18.98 13.28 -17.96
N PHE A 58 -19.50 12.18 -18.53
CA PHE A 58 -19.78 10.96 -17.76
C PHE A 58 -18.51 10.17 -17.46
N ILE A 59 -17.55 10.16 -18.38
CA ILE A 59 -16.31 9.36 -18.25
C ILE A 59 -15.40 9.85 -17.10
N PRO A 60 -15.14 11.16 -16.92
CA PRO A 60 -14.38 11.64 -15.76
C PRO A 60 -15.08 11.37 -14.43
N TRP A 61 -16.41 11.41 -14.38
CA TRP A 61 -17.18 10.99 -13.19
C TRP A 61 -16.92 9.53 -12.82
N LEU A 62 -16.89 8.63 -13.81
CA LEU A 62 -16.51 7.25 -13.61
C LEU A 62 -15.07 7.13 -13.10
N GLY A 63 -14.15 7.94 -13.61
CA GLY A 63 -12.76 8.00 -13.14
C GLY A 63 -12.63 8.42 -11.67
N ILE A 64 -13.38 9.45 -11.24
CA ILE A 64 -13.42 9.89 -9.83
C ILE A 64 -14.00 8.81 -8.92
N LEU A 65 -15.10 8.18 -9.35
CA LEU A 65 -15.71 7.07 -8.62
C LEU A 65 -14.70 5.93 -8.46
N LEU A 66 -13.97 5.60 -9.52
CA LEU A 66 -12.94 4.56 -9.51
C LEU A 66 -11.79 4.92 -8.55
N CYS A 67 -11.31 6.16 -8.56
CA CYS A 67 -10.30 6.65 -7.62
C CYS A 67 -10.77 6.51 -6.16
N SER A 68 -12.04 6.80 -5.89
CA SER A 68 -12.65 6.67 -4.57
C SER A 68 -12.71 5.21 -4.11
N CYS A 69 -13.12 4.30 -5.00
CA CYS A 69 -13.07 2.86 -4.75
C CYS A 69 -11.64 2.39 -4.44
N TRP A 70 -10.65 2.84 -5.21
CA TRP A 70 -9.25 2.48 -5.00
C TRP A 70 -8.69 2.99 -3.68
N PHE A 71 -9.11 4.18 -3.24
CA PHE A 71 -8.74 4.71 -1.93
C PHE A 71 -9.20 3.78 -0.80
N LEU A 72 -10.45 3.30 -0.86
CA LEU A 72 -10.99 2.34 0.11
C LEU A 72 -10.25 1.00 0.07
N VAL A 73 -9.97 0.48 -1.13
CA VAL A 73 -9.18 -0.75 -1.30
C VAL A 73 -7.80 -0.59 -0.67
N MET A 74 -7.12 0.52 -0.93
CA MET A 74 -5.79 0.79 -0.35
C MET A 74 -5.85 0.91 1.17
N GLN A 75 -6.85 1.58 1.74
CA GLN A 75 -7.04 1.61 3.21
C GLN A 75 -7.16 0.20 3.79
N ARG A 76 -7.97 -0.65 3.17
CA ARG A 76 -8.14 -2.04 3.60
C ARG A 76 -6.84 -2.85 3.51
N LEU A 77 -6.14 -2.76 2.38
CA LEU A 77 -4.88 -3.50 2.18
C LEU A 77 -3.81 -3.08 3.20
N PHE A 78 -3.64 -1.78 3.44
CA PHE A 78 -2.70 -1.32 4.48
C PHE A 78 -3.15 -1.72 5.89
N GLY A 79 -4.45 -1.83 6.14
CA GLY A 79 -5.00 -2.36 7.39
C GLY A 79 -4.60 -3.82 7.60
N LEU A 80 -4.81 -4.68 6.60
CA LEU A 80 -4.41 -6.09 6.63
C LEU A 80 -2.90 -6.24 6.76
N TYR A 81 -2.13 -5.48 5.99
CA TYR A 81 -0.67 -5.47 6.07
C TYR A 81 -0.19 -5.18 7.50
N ARG A 82 -0.72 -4.14 8.15
CA ARG A 82 -0.39 -3.80 9.55
C ARG A 82 -0.81 -4.89 10.54
N TYR A 83 -1.97 -5.49 10.32
CA TYR A 83 -2.46 -6.60 11.15
C TYR A 83 -1.47 -7.77 11.13
N TRP A 84 -1.02 -8.22 9.95
CA TRP A 84 -0.08 -9.32 9.85
C TRP A 84 1.28 -9.01 10.51
N PHE A 85 1.77 -7.78 10.42
CA PHE A 85 2.95 -7.34 11.18
C PHE A 85 2.74 -7.40 12.70
N ALA A 86 1.56 -7.03 13.18
CA ALA A 86 1.23 -7.11 14.60
C ALA A 86 1.16 -8.58 15.06
N SER A 87 0.48 -9.44 14.30
CA SER A 87 0.38 -10.87 14.60
C SER A 87 1.73 -11.57 14.60
N ALA A 88 2.60 -11.28 13.61
CA ALA A 88 3.95 -11.82 13.58
C ALA A 88 4.78 -11.39 14.81
N ARG A 89 4.60 -10.13 15.27
CA ARG A 89 5.27 -9.62 16.46
C ARG A 89 4.77 -10.28 17.74
N ASP A 90 3.47 -10.52 17.84
CA ASP A 90 2.85 -11.17 18.99
C ASP A 90 3.33 -12.62 19.14
N LEU A 91 3.46 -13.34 18.02
CA LEU A 91 4.06 -14.66 17.98
C LEU A 91 5.55 -14.65 18.36
N GLU A 92 6.31 -13.66 17.88
CA GLU A 92 7.70 -13.47 18.30
C GLU A 92 7.81 -13.27 19.82
N SER A 93 7.06 -12.31 20.38
CA SER A 93 7.17 -11.98 21.81
C SER A 93 6.73 -13.10 22.74
N THR A 94 5.72 -13.89 22.33
CA THR A 94 5.10 -14.89 23.20
C THR A 94 5.81 -16.24 23.15
N TYR A 95 6.30 -16.66 21.98
CA TYR A 95 6.78 -18.03 21.79
C TYR A 95 8.21 -18.16 21.29
N LEU A 96 8.74 -17.15 20.58
CA LEU A 96 10.04 -17.27 19.88
C LEU A 96 11.14 -16.38 20.48
N SER A 97 10.75 -15.44 21.34
CA SER A 97 11.66 -14.62 22.14
C SER A 97 12.43 -15.50 23.13
N PRO A 98 13.74 -15.27 23.35
CA PRO A 98 14.55 -14.16 22.83
C PRO A 98 15.25 -14.45 21.49
N VAL A 99 15.07 -15.63 20.91
CA VAL A 99 15.87 -16.11 19.77
C VAL A 99 15.49 -15.41 18.47
N VAL A 100 14.19 -15.18 18.22
CA VAL A 100 13.69 -14.51 17.02
C VAL A 100 13.01 -13.20 17.40
N VAL A 101 13.57 -12.09 16.93
CA VAL A 101 13.12 -10.72 17.28
C VAL A 101 13.16 -9.79 16.07
N THR A 102 13.08 -10.32 14.86
CA THR A 102 13.27 -9.55 13.62
C THR A 102 12.14 -8.55 13.39
N VAL A 103 10.89 -8.98 13.53
CA VAL A 103 9.70 -8.14 13.30
C VAL A 103 9.42 -7.19 14.45
N SER A 104 9.69 -7.63 15.69
CA SER A 104 9.67 -6.82 16.90
C SER A 104 10.72 -5.72 16.87
N ARG A 105 11.99 -6.03 16.54
CA ARG A 105 13.05 -5.02 16.32
C ARG A 105 12.76 -4.11 15.14
N GLY A 106 12.18 -4.63 14.05
CA GLY A 106 11.76 -3.84 12.91
C GLY A 106 10.78 -2.71 13.28
N ALA A 107 9.98 -2.89 14.34
CA ALA A 107 9.12 -1.84 14.88
C ALA A 107 9.90 -0.66 15.47
N ALA A 108 10.94 -0.96 16.25
CA ALA A 108 11.83 0.04 16.83
C ALA A 108 12.60 0.77 15.73
N PHE A 109 13.13 0.02 14.76
CA PHE A 109 13.78 0.59 13.58
C PHE A 109 12.85 1.53 12.79
N ALA A 110 11.58 1.16 12.60
CA ALA A 110 10.59 1.99 11.90
C ALA A 110 10.21 3.28 12.65
N ARG A 111 10.33 3.32 13.99
CA ARG A 111 10.19 4.55 14.79
C ARG A 111 11.43 5.46 14.70
N GLY A 112 12.53 4.94 14.16
CA GLY A 112 13.82 5.59 14.11
C GLY A 112 14.63 5.39 15.39
N ASP A 113 14.33 4.36 16.18
CA ASP A 113 15.21 3.92 17.28
C ASP A 113 16.43 3.21 16.66
N ALA A 114 17.61 3.30 17.31
CA ALA A 114 18.78 2.56 16.87
C ALA A 114 18.60 1.07 17.21
N VAL A 115 18.86 0.19 16.24
CA VAL A 115 18.70 -1.25 16.41
C VAL A 115 20.01 -1.94 16.04
N LYS A 116 20.49 -2.82 16.92
CA LYS A 116 21.67 -3.65 16.67
C LYS A 116 21.35 -4.75 15.66
N VAL A 117 22.07 -4.74 14.54
CA VAL A 117 22.09 -5.79 13.53
C VAL A 117 23.54 -6.25 13.36
N GLY A 118 23.88 -7.39 13.97
CA GLY A 118 25.27 -7.82 14.07
C GLY A 118 26.08 -6.89 14.97
N VAL A 119 27.16 -6.32 14.44
CA VAL A 119 28.10 -5.42 15.16
C VAL A 119 27.67 -3.94 15.04
N ASN A 120 26.82 -3.61 14.07
CA ASN A 120 26.47 -2.22 13.75
C ASN A 120 25.13 -1.80 14.37
N ASP A 121 25.07 -0.52 14.76
CA ASP A 121 23.83 0.15 15.12
C ASP A 121 23.22 0.79 13.86
N GLU A 122 22.11 0.22 13.40
CA GLU A 122 21.39 0.70 12.24
C GLU A 122 20.22 1.61 12.68
N LYS A 123 20.02 2.72 11.98
CA LYS A 123 18.95 3.68 12.27
C LYS A 123 18.31 4.21 11.00
N LEU A 124 16.99 4.23 10.96
CA LEU A 124 16.25 4.80 9.84
C LEU A 124 16.40 6.33 9.82
N ASN A 125 16.74 6.88 8.65
CA ASN A 125 16.83 8.33 8.46
C ASN A 125 15.47 9.02 8.69
N SER A 126 15.51 10.25 9.21
CA SER A 126 14.33 11.04 9.58
C SER A 126 13.38 11.30 8.40
N PHE A 127 13.90 11.38 7.17
CA PHE A 127 13.08 11.51 5.96
C PHE A 127 12.31 10.22 5.65
N GLY A 128 12.98 9.06 5.71
CA GLY A 128 12.36 7.75 5.51
C GLY A 128 11.31 7.41 6.56
N ARG A 129 11.46 7.92 7.78
CA ARG A 129 10.45 7.79 8.85
C ARG A 129 9.15 8.53 8.54
N ARG A 130 9.24 9.72 7.96
CA ARG A 130 8.07 10.56 7.62
C ARG A 130 7.40 10.09 6.34
N PHE A 131 8.18 9.65 5.36
CA PHE A 131 7.69 9.27 4.03
C PHE A 131 7.22 7.81 4.00
N LYS A 132 6.05 7.53 4.57
CA LYS A 132 5.44 6.20 4.48
C LYS A 132 4.94 5.94 3.06
N VAL A 133 5.22 4.76 2.50
CA VAL A 133 4.74 4.33 1.18
C VAL A 133 3.23 4.55 1.02
N GLN A 134 2.46 4.36 2.09
CA GLN A 134 1.02 4.63 2.12
C GLN A 134 0.65 6.07 1.70
N TRP A 135 1.44 7.08 2.09
CA TRP A 135 1.21 8.46 1.68
C TRP A 135 1.40 8.65 0.18
N LEU A 136 2.45 8.05 -0.39
CA LEU A 136 2.70 8.09 -1.83
C LEU A 136 1.51 7.54 -2.61
N MET A 137 0.94 6.42 -2.16
CA MET A 137 -0.23 5.80 -2.78
C MET A 137 -1.43 6.75 -2.81
N TYR A 138 -1.70 7.44 -1.70
CA TYR A 138 -2.80 8.41 -1.61
C TYR A 138 -2.56 9.66 -2.45
N VAL A 139 -1.31 10.12 -2.54
CA VAL A 139 -0.94 11.24 -3.42
C VAL A 139 -1.22 10.89 -4.88
N VAL A 140 -0.83 9.69 -5.34
CA VAL A 140 -1.10 9.26 -6.72
C VAL A 140 -2.61 9.21 -6.99
N ILE A 141 -3.40 8.65 -6.07
CA ILE A 141 -4.88 8.65 -6.19
C ILE A 141 -5.42 10.09 -6.27
N GLY A 142 -4.90 10.99 -5.42
CA GLY A 142 -5.28 12.40 -5.41
C GLY A 142 -4.98 13.11 -6.72
N ILE A 143 -3.81 12.85 -7.32
CA ILE A 143 -3.43 13.39 -8.64
C ILE A 143 -4.43 12.94 -9.71
N PHE A 144 -4.73 11.64 -9.79
CA PHE A 144 -5.69 11.12 -10.78
C PHE A 144 -7.09 11.69 -10.57
N THR A 145 -7.54 11.80 -9.32
CA THR A 145 -8.82 12.41 -8.97
C THR A 145 -8.87 13.88 -9.43
N PHE A 146 -7.81 14.65 -9.14
CA PHE A 146 -7.71 16.05 -9.54
C PHE A 146 -7.71 16.22 -11.06
N LEU A 147 -6.98 15.36 -11.78
CA LEU A 147 -6.99 15.38 -13.25
C LEU A 147 -8.39 15.10 -13.80
N HIS A 148 -9.13 14.13 -13.26
CA HIS A 148 -10.52 13.88 -13.70
C HIS A 148 -11.43 15.08 -13.40
N CYS A 149 -11.26 15.75 -12.26
CA CYS A 149 -11.99 16.98 -11.94
C CYS A 149 -11.70 18.10 -12.95
N LEU A 150 -10.44 18.30 -13.35
CA LEU A 150 -10.09 19.28 -14.39
C LEU A 150 -10.79 18.98 -15.72
N PHE A 151 -10.82 17.70 -16.11
CA PHE A 151 -11.52 17.27 -17.32
C PHE A 151 -13.05 17.45 -17.26
N LEU A 152 -13.67 17.52 -16.08
CA LEU A 152 -15.08 17.88 -15.95
C LEU A 152 -15.35 19.36 -16.22
N THR A 153 -14.37 20.22 -15.95
CA THR A 153 -14.49 21.68 -16.11
C THR A 153 -14.15 22.19 -17.50
N LEU A 154 -13.42 21.40 -18.30
CA LEU A 154 -13.02 21.67 -19.69
C LEU A 154 -14.02 21.09 -20.70
#